data_AF-A0A7W8PBQ3-F1
#
_entry.id   AF-A0A7W8PBQ3-F1
#
_cell.length_a   1.000
_cell.length_b   1.000
_cell.length_c   1.000
_cell.angle_alpha   90.00
_cell.angle_beta   90.00
_cell.angle_gamma   90.00
#
_symmetry.space_group_name_H-M   'P 1'
#
loop_
_entity.id
_entity.type
_entity.pdbx_description
1 polymer ?
#
loop_
_entity_poly.entity_id
_entity_poly.type
_entity_poly.pdbx_seq_one_letter_code
_entity_poly.pdbx_strand_id
1 'polypeptide(L)'
;MKKYLLIGIPLVIVLLLAVFGSDLLGLYRLQGYITTSTAAYLADGGPWPHVTDTCTVCHGVKGNSLHQGYPSLAGQPAPYLETQLHNFAGEARRNPNMGPLAMTMSDPQIKSLAEYFAGATPVANRYFKPDQQLREKGQHLVAAGNCVACHGSQLMGHDQFPRLAGQGYDYLLAQFDEFASGTRSEPTGVMKSLSQGFSPEDRKAIASYLANLDPKKN
;
A
#
# COMPACT_ATOMS: atom_id res chain seq x y z
N MET A 1 -42.59 -17.15 50.20
CA MET A 1 -42.50 -17.01 48.73
C MET A 1 -41.18 -16.39 48.26
N LYS A 2 -40.74 -15.21 48.76
CA LYS A 2 -39.45 -14.59 48.39
C LYS A 2 -38.18 -15.45 48.61
N LYS A 3 -38.11 -16.27 49.68
CA LYS A 3 -36.94 -17.14 49.96
C LYS A 3 -36.77 -18.33 49.01
N TYR A 4 -37.86 -18.86 48.45
CA TYR A 4 -37.81 -19.95 47.48
C TYR A 4 -37.37 -19.46 46.09
N LEU A 5 -37.73 -18.22 45.74
CA LEU A 5 -37.19 -17.52 44.55
C LEU A 5 -35.69 -17.23 44.68
N LEU A 6 -35.20 -16.89 45.88
CA LEU A 6 -33.78 -16.60 46.13
C LEU A 6 -32.85 -17.81 45.98
N ILE A 7 -33.36 -19.05 46.10
CA ILE A 7 -32.57 -20.29 46.02
C ILE A 7 -32.89 -21.09 44.73
N GLY A 8 -34.16 -21.10 44.31
CA GLY A 8 -34.59 -21.82 43.10
C GLY A 8 -34.01 -21.24 41.81
N ILE A 9 -33.92 -19.90 41.70
CA ILE A 9 -33.34 -19.23 40.53
C ILE A 9 -31.84 -19.59 40.35
N PRO A 10 -30.98 -19.47 41.38
CA PRO A 10 -29.58 -19.89 41.27
C PRO A 10 -29.42 -21.36 40.88
N LEU A 11 -30.23 -22.27 41.44
CA LEU A 11 -30.18 -23.70 41.12
C LEU A 11 -30.52 -23.98 39.66
N VAL A 12 -31.55 -23.30 39.13
CA VAL A 12 -31.92 -23.40 37.71
C VAL A 12 -30.80 -22.84 36.82
N ILE A 13 -30.20 -21.71 37.17
CA ILE A 13 -29.07 -21.14 36.42
C ILE A 13 -27.87 -22.10 36.43
N VAL A 14 -27.53 -22.69 37.57
CA VAL A 14 -26.44 -23.67 37.68
C VAL A 14 -26.73 -24.90 36.83
N LEU A 15 -27.97 -25.42 36.84
CA LEU A 15 -28.38 -26.54 36.01
C LEU A 15 -28.29 -26.19 34.51
N LEU A 16 -28.76 -25.00 34.13
CA LEU A 16 -28.68 -24.51 32.74
C LEU A 16 -27.24 -24.31 32.29
N LEU A 17 -26.36 -23.79 33.14
CA LEU A 17 -24.93 -23.65 32.83
C LEU A 17 -24.22 -25.00 32.76
N ALA A 18 -24.62 -25.98 33.58
CA ALA A 18 -24.05 -27.33 33.54
C ALA A 18 -24.48 -28.10 32.28
N VAL A 19 -25.71 -27.91 31.81
CA VAL A 19 -26.26 -28.61 30.64
C VAL A 19 -25.91 -27.89 29.33
N PHE A 20 -26.02 -26.57 29.28
CA PHE A 20 -25.90 -25.78 28.04
C PHE A 20 -24.70 -24.83 28.03
N GLY A 21 -23.97 -24.69 29.14
CA GLY A 21 -22.88 -23.71 29.23
C GLY A 21 -21.72 -24.01 28.29
N SER A 22 -21.38 -25.29 28.08
CA SER A 22 -20.35 -25.69 27.11
C SER A 22 -20.73 -25.34 25.69
N ASP A 23 -21.99 -25.57 25.31
CA ASP A 23 -22.49 -25.31 23.96
C ASP A 23 -22.60 -23.81 23.70
N LEU A 24 -23.08 -23.03 24.68
CA LEU A 24 -23.12 -21.56 24.62
C LEU A 24 -21.71 -20.98 24.47
N LEU A 25 -20.73 -21.50 25.22
CA LEU A 25 -19.34 -21.08 25.09
C LEU A 25 -18.75 -21.49 23.73
N GLY A 26 -19.11 -22.66 23.23
CA GLY A 26 -18.74 -23.14 21.90
C GLY A 26 -19.27 -22.24 20.79
N LEU A 27 -20.56 -21.89 20.83
CA LEU A 27 -21.19 -20.96 19.89
C LEU A 27 -20.60 -19.56 19.97
N TYR A 28 -20.33 -19.04 21.17
CA TYR A 28 -19.67 -17.75 21.36
C TYR A 28 -18.28 -17.72 20.71
N ARG A 29 -17.47 -18.76 20.93
CA ARG A 29 -16.16 -18.90 20.31
C ARG A 29 -16.27 -19.02 18.78
N LEU A 30 -17.19 -19.85 18.29
CA LEU A 30 -17.44 -20.01 16.85
C LEU A 30 -17.83 -18.68 16.20
N GLN A 31 -18.73 -17.91 16.81
CA GLN A 31 -19.12 -16.59 16.33
C GLN A 31 -17.92 -15.63 16.27
N GLY A 32 -17.04 -15.68 17.27
CA GLY A 32 -15.78 -14.92 17.27
C GLY A 32 -14.85 -15.31 16.12
N TYR A 33 -14.69 -16.61 15.85
CA TYR A 33 -13.93 -17.09 14.71
C TYR A 33 -14.54 -16.67 13.37
N ILE A 34 -15.86 -16.83 13.19
CA ILE A 34 -16.58 -16.40 11.98
C ILE A 34 -16.36 -14.90 11.75
N THR A 35 -16.59 -14.07 12.76
CA THR A 35 -16.46 -12.61 12.64
C THR A 35 -15.03 -12.19 12.25
N THR A 36 -14.03 -12.79 12.90
CA THR A 36 -12.61 -12.52 12.60
C THR A 36 -12.25 -12.97 11.18
N SER A 37 -12.76 -14.12 10.76
CA SER A 37 -12.50 -14.69 9.43
C SER A 37 -13.17 -13.87 8.33
N THR A 38 -14.41 -13.43 8.53
CA THR A 38 -15.12 -12.54 7.60
C THR A 38 -14.44 -11.18 7.53
N ALA A 39 -13.99 -10.60 8.65
CA ALA A 39 -13.24 -9.36 8.64
C ALA A 39 -11.91 -9.49 7.87
N ALA A 40 -11.17 -10.58 8.08
CA ALA A 40 -9.95 -10.86 7.33
C ALA A 40 -10.21 -11.06 5.83
N TYR A 41 -11.31 -11.75 5.47
CA TYR A 41 -11.71 -11.98 4.08
C TYR A 41 -12.09 -10.69 3.36
N LEU A 42 -12.86 -9.82 4.01
CA LEU A 42 -13.20 -8.51 3.47
C LEU A 42 -11.95 -7.61 3.35
N ALA A 43 -11.05 -7.68 4.34
CA ALA A 43 -9.76 -6.98 4.28
C ALA A 43 -8.84 -7.51 3.17
N ASP A 44 -9.05 -8.72 2.67
CA ASP A 44 -8.29 -9.31 1.55
C ASP A 44 -8.98 -9.14 0.18
N GLY A 45 -9.91 -8.22 0.08
CA GLY A 45 -10.56 -7.85 -1.20
C GLY A 45 -11.96 -8.44 -1.40
N GLY A 46 -12.57 -9.08 -0.40
CA GLY A 46 -14.00 -9.45 -0.42
C GLY A 46 -14.33 -10.70 -1.23
N PRO A 47 -15.53 -10.83 -1.85
CA PRO A 47 -15.92 -12.04 -2.59
C PRO A 47 -14.99 -12.38 -3.76
N TRP A 48 -14.69 -13.67 -3.95
CA TRP A 48 -13.92 -14.17 -5.11
C TRP A 48 -14.77 -14.09 -6.39
N PRO A 49 -14.19 -13.74 -7.56
CA PRO A 49 -12.77 -13.43 -7.80
C PRO A 49 -12.35 -12.02 -7.34
N HIS A 50 -11.19 -11.92 -6.69
CA HIS A 50 -10.69 -10.63 -6.22
C HIS A 50 -9.98 -9.88 -7.35
N VAL A 51 -10.30 -8.59 -7.53
CA VAL A 51 -9.58 -7.75 -8.49
C VAL A 51 -8.10 -7.57 -8.06
N THR A 52 -7.83 -7.63 -6.75
CA THR A 52 -6.48 -7.57 -6.17
C THR A 52 -5.57 -8.70 -6.64
N ASP A 53 -6.10 -9.90 -6.92
CA ASP A 53 -5.32 -11.07 -7.33
C ASP A 53 -4.52 -10.80 -8.61
N THR A 54 -5.14 -10.09 -9.56
CA THR A 54 -4.51 -9.72 -10.83
C THR A 54 -3.32 -8.78 -10.62
N CYS A 55 -3.38 -7.92 -9.61
CA CYS A 55 -2.32 -6.96 -9.30
C CYS A 55 -1.05 -7.65 -8.76
N THR A 56 -1.22 -8.75 -8.02
CA THR A 56 -0.11 -9.42 -7.30
C THR A 56 0.93 -10.01 -8.24
N VAL A 57 0.55 -10.34 -9.47
CA VAL A 57 1.45 -10.91 -10.50
C VAL A 57 2.64 -9.98 -10.78
N CYS A 58 2.39 -8.67 -10.84
CA CYS A 58 3.43 -7.67 -11.13
C CYS A 58 3.87 -6.93 -9.87
N HIS A 59 2.93 -6.59 -8.98
CA HIS A 59 3.18 -5.75 -7.81
C HIS A 59 3.49 -6.54 -6.54
N GLY A 60 3.47 -7.88 -6.61
CA GLY A 60 3.78 -8.77 -5.51
C GLY A 60 2.65 -8.94 -4.49
N VAL A 61 2.86 -9.87 -3.56
CA VAL A 61 1.89 -10.21 -2.51
C VAL A 61 1.63 -8.99 -1.63
N LYS A 62 0.34 -8.63 -1.46
CA LYS A 62 -0.11 -7.40 -0.77
C LYS A 62 0.51 -6.11 -1.34
N GLY A 63 0.93 -6.11 -2.60
CA GLY A 63 1.56 -4.96 -3.25
C GLY A 63 3.02 -4.73 -2.85
N ASN A 64 3.70 -5.72 -2.27
CA ASN A 64 5.14 -5.65 -2.02
C ASN A 64 5.89 -6.30 -3.18
N SER A 65 6.35 -5.47 -4.12
CA SER A 65 6.98 -5.92 -5.36
C SER A 65 8.33 -6.59 -5.10
N LEU A 66 8.59 -7.67 -5.85
CA LEU A 66 9.89 -8.36 -5.86
C LEU A 66 10.78 -7.86 -7.02
N HIS A 67 10.24 -7.02 -7.91
CA HIS A 67 10.92 -6.53 -9.10
C HIS A 67 11.24 -5.04 -9.00
N GLN A 68 12.36 -4.61 -9.59
CA GLN A 68 12.77 -3.21 -9.54
C GLN A 68 11.97 -2.31 -10.51
N GLY A 69 11.43 -2.88 -11.58
CA GLY A 69 10.64 -2.14 -12.57
C GLY A 69 9.14 -2.03 -12.26
N TYR A 70 8.59 -2.92 -11.44
CA TYR A 70 7.20 -2.84 -10.99
C TYR A 70 7.14 -2.19 -9.61
N PRO A 71 6.35 -1.11 -9.44
CA PRO A 71 6.33 -0.41 -8.17
C PRO A 71 5.64 -1.25 -7.09
N SER A 72 6.18 -1.23 -5.88
CA SER A 72 5.46 -1.63 -4.67
C SER A 72 4.31 -0.65 -4.41
N LEU A 73 3.10 -1.18 -4.26
CA LEU A 73 1.87 -0.45 -3.96
C LEU A 73 1.58 -0.39 -2.45
N ALA A 74 2.11 -1.34 -1.67
CA ALA A 74 1.88 -1.41 -0.23
C ALA A 74 2.24 -0.09 0.47
N GLY A 75 1.34 0.42 1.30
CA GLY A 75 1.54 1.66 2.07
C GLY A 75 1.67 2.92 1.21
N GLN A 76 1.24 2.89 -0.05
CA GLN A 76 1.12 4.08 -0.88
C GLN A 76 -0.17 4.83 -0.49
N PRO A 77 -0.22 6.17 -0.45
CA PRO A 77 -1.45 6.89 -0.12
C PRO A 77 -2.60 6.53 -1.07
N ALA A 78 -3.77 6.25 -0.50
CA ALA A 78 -4.96 5.90 -1.29
C ALA A 78 -5.31 6.99 -2.33
N PRO A 79 -5.31 8.30 -2.01
CA PRO A 79 -5.64 9.32 -3.00
C PRO A 79 -4.68 9.33 -4.20
N TYR A 80 -3.39 9.09 -3.95
CA TYR A 80 -2.40 8.92 -5.02
C TYR A 80 -2.70 7.68 -5.87
N LEU A 81 -3.00 6.53 -5.26
CA LEU A 81 -3.30 5.29 -5.99
C LEU A 81 -4.54 5.44 -6.88
N GLU A 82 -5.63 6.01 -6.35
CA GLU A 82 -6.85 6.29 -7.12
C GLU A 82 -6.51 7.17 -8.33
N THR A 83 -5.81 8.27 -8.09
CA THR A 83 -5.43 9.23 -9.13
C THR A 83 -4.55 8.58 -10.21
N GLN A 84 -3.61 7.70 -9.83
CA GLN A 84 -2.79 7.01 -10.82
C GLN A 84 -3.61 6.02 -11.65
N LEU A 85 -4.52 5.27 -11.03
CA LEU A 85 -5.40 4.33 -11.75
C LEU A 85 -6.31 5.08 -12.74
N HIS A 86 -6.92 6.19 -12.32
CA HIS A 86 -7.69 7.06 -13.21
C HIS A 86 -6.83 7.64 -14.34
N ASN A 87 -5.59 8.07 -14.04
CA ASN A 87 -4.68 8.59 -15.06
C ASN A 87 -4.27 7.52 -16.08
N PHE A 88 -4.13 6.26 -15.66
CA PHE A 88 -3.88 5.15 -16.58
C PHE A 88 -5.11 4.85 -17.44
N ALA A 89 -6.30 4.80 -16.83
CA ALA A 89 -7.56 4.55 -17.54
C ALA A 89 -7.89 5.66 -18.56
N GLY A 90 -7.60 6.92 -18.22
CA GLY A 90 -7.83 8.09 -19.06
C GLY A 90 -6.66 8.50 -19.95
N GLU A 91 -5.62 7.66 -20.08
CA GLU A 91 -4.39 7.90 -20.85
C GLU A 91 -3.54 9.12 -20.44
N ALA A 92 -3.91 9.87 -19.41
CA ALA A 92 -3.11 10.97 -18.86
C ALA A 92 -1.73 10.50 -18.38
N ARG A 93 -1.61 9.22 -17.99
CA ARG A 93 -0.36 8.52 -17.78
C ARG A 93 -0.34 7.27 -18.66
N ARG A 94 0.45 7.27 -19.73
CA ARG A 94 0.52 6.13 -20.65
C ARG A 94 1.43 5.04 -20.11
N ASN A 95 0.91 3.81 -20.05
CA ASN A 95 1.69 2.61 -19.79
C ASN A 95 1.03 1.41 -20.48
N PRO A 96 1.76 0.62 -21.29
CA PRO A 96 1.17 -0.47 -22.07
C PRO A 96 0.62 -1.62 -21.21
N ASN A 97 1.07 -1.74 -19.96
CA ASN A 97 0.59 -2.77 -19.04
C ASN A 97 -0.58 -2.23 -18.19
N MET A 98 -0.40 -1.07 -17.54
CA MET A 98 -1.39 -0.54 -16.60
C MET A 98 -2.59 0.12 -17.27
N GLY A 99 -2.45 0.69 -18.47
CA GLY A 99 -3.56 1.31 -19.20
C GLY A 99 -4.72 0.34 -19.45
N PRO A 100 -4.49 -0.79 -20.15
CA PRO A 100 -5.52 -1.80 -20.39
C PRO A 100 -6.15 -2.36 -19.11
N LEU A 101 -5.36 -2.54 -18.05
CA LEU A 101 -5.86 -3.03 -16.77
C LEU A 101 -6.74 -1.99 -16.06
N ALA A 102 -6.35 -0.72 -16.06
CA ALA A 102 -7.12 0.33 -15.40
C ALA A 102 -8.46 0.61 -16.13
N MET A 103 -8.48 0.49 -17.46
CA MET A 103 -9.70 0.69 -18.28
C MET A 103 -10.81 -0.34 -18.02
N THR A 104 -10.50 -1.51 -17.44
CA THR A 104 -11.52 -2.53 -17.11
C THR A 104 -12.15 -2.32 -15.74
N MET A 105 -11.64 -1.37 -14.95
CA MET A 105 -12.07 -1.14 -13.58
C MET A 105 -13.14 -0.04 -13.52
N SER A 106 -14.15 -0.26 -12.67
CA SER A 106 -15.10 0.77 -12.26
C SER A 106 -14.53 1.65 -11.13
N ASP A 107 -15.08 2.85 -10.93
CA ASP A 107 -14.65 3.74 -9.85
C ASP A 107 -14.71 3.10 -8.45
N PRO A 108 -15.76 2.34 -8.07
CA PRO A 108 -15.76 1.63 -6.80
C PRO A 108 -14.64 0.59 -6.66
N GLN A 109 -14.25 -0.07 -7.76
CA GLN A 109 -13.14 -1.01 -7.76
C GLN A 109 -11.79 -0.29 -7.61
N ILE A 110 -11.59 0.83 -8.31
CA ILE A 110 -10.39 1.66 -8.19
C ILE A 110 -10.21 2.12 -6.74
N LYS A 111 -11.27 2.65 -6.12
CA LYS A 111 -11.26 3.09 -4.72
C LYS A 111 -10.95 1.94 -3.76
N SER A 112 -11.62 0.80 -3.91
CA SER A 112 -11.39 -0.38 -3.08
C SER A 112 -9.94 -0.89 -3.16
N LEU A 113 -9.35 -0.93 -4.36
CA LEU A 113 -7.95 -1.31 -4.56
C LEU A 113 -6.98 -0.32 -3.93
N ALA A 114 -7.26 0.97 -4.06
CA ALA A 114 -6.44 2.01 -3.46
C ALA A 114 -6.44 1.92 -1.93
N GLU A 115 -7.61 1.74 -1.31
CA GLU A 115 -7.75 1.53 0.13
C GLU A 115 -7.04 0.25 0.59
N TYR A 116 -7.18 -0.85 -0.15
CA TYR A 116 -6.52 -2.12 0.13
C TYR A 116 -4.99 -1.99 0.19
N PHE A 117 -4.37 -1.44 -0.87
CA PHE A 117 -2.91 -1.31 -0.92
C PHE A 117 -2.39 -0.23 0.02
N ALA A 118 -3.14 0.83 0.28
CA ALA A 118 -2.79 1.84 1.28
C ALA A 118 -2.75 1.25 2.70
N GLY A 119 -3.66 0.33 3.02
CA GLY A 119 -3.69 -0.37 4.31
C GLY A 119 -2.61 -1.47 4.46
N ALA A 120 -1.98 -1.90 3.36
CA ALA A 120 -0.95 -2.92 3.39
C ALA A 120 0.36 -2.39 3.98
N THR A 121 1.01 -3.17 4.85
CA THR A 121 2.30 -2.79 5.43
C THR A 121 3.41 -2.82 4.36
N PRO A 122 4.10 -1.70 4.07
CA PRO A 122 5.24 -1.69 3.17
C PRO A 122 6.43 -2.41 3.81
N VAL A 123 7.25 -3.06 2.98
CA VAL A 123 8.49 -3.70 3.40
C VAL A 123 9.69 -3.09 2.68
N ALA A 124 10.87 -3.21 3.29
CA ALA A 124 12.12 -2.81 2.65
C ALA A 124 12.35 -3.55 1.33
N ASN A 125 12.89 -2.85 0.34
CA ASN A 125 13.33 -3.43 -0.93
C ASN A 125 14.63 -4.24 -0.71
N ARG A 126 14.47 -5.52 -0.39
CA ARG A 126 15.59 -6.45 -0.12
C ARG A 126 16.29 -6.95 -1.39
N TYR A 127 15.72 -6.67 -2.55
CA TYR A 127 16.18 -7.16 -3.85
C TYR A 127 17.07 -6.16 -4.57
N PHE A 128 17.22 -4.95 -4.02
CA PHE A 128 18.13 -3.94 -4.50
C PHE A 128 19.34 -3.81 -3.58
N LYS A 129 20.54 -3.88 -4.18
CA LYS A 129 21.81 -3.64 -3.50
C LYS A 129 22.45 -2.40 -4.11
N PRO A 130 22.42 -1.23 -3.44
CA PRO A 130 22.98 -0.02 -4.01
C PRO A 130 24.51 -0.07 -4.00
N ASP A 131 25.11 0.60 -4.99
CA ASP A 131 26.48 1.09 -4.86
C ASP A 131 26.54 2.15 -3.73
N GLN A 132 27.57 2.07 -2.89
CA GLN A 132 27.67 2.91 -1.69
C GLN A 132 27.84 4.38 -2.04
N GLN A 133 28.76 4.70 -2.96
CA GLN A 133 29.04 6.09 -3.34
C GLN A 133 27.82 6.72 -4.02
N LEU A 134 27.14 5.96 -4.88
CA LEU A 134 25.94 6.40 -5.56
C LEU A 134 24.79 6.68 -4.57
N ARG A 135 24.63 5.84 -3.55
CA ARG A 135 23.64 6.04 -2.48
C ARG A 135 23.95 7.27 -1.63
N GLU A 136 25.21 7.47 -1.23
CA GLU A 136 25.63 8.64 -0.44
C GLU A 136 25.37 9.93 -1.22
N LYS A 137 25.74 9.97 -2.51
CA LYS A 137 25.40 11.06 -3.41
C LYS A 137 23.89 11.29 -3.47
N GLY A 138 23.11 10.22 -3.62
CA GLY A 138 21.65 10.27 -3.65
C GLY A 138 21.03 10.85 -2.38
N GLN A 139 21.56 10.48 -1.20
CA GLN A 139 21.12 11.02 0.08
C GLN A 139 21.31 12.54 0.13
N HIS A 140 22.49 13.03 -0.28
CA HIS A 140 22.77 14.47 -0.34
C HIS A 140 21.84 15.21 -1.32
N LEU A 141 21.59 14.64 -2.49
CA LEU A 141 20.69 15.23 -3.49
C LEU A 141 19.23 15.26 -3.02
N VAL A 142 18.76 14.21 -2.34
CA VAL A 142 17.41 14.17 -1.78
C VAL A 142 17.23 15.21 -0.66
N ALA A 143 18.26 15.41 0.16
CA ALA A 143 18.26 16.48 1.15
C ALA A 143 18.28 17.87 0.49
N ALA A 144 19.16 18.08 -0.49
CA ALA A 144 19.30 19.36 -1.19
C ALA A 144 18.05 19.73 -2.03
N GLY A 145 17.40 18.73 -2.63
CA GLY A 145 16.13 18.88 -3.35
C GLY A 145 14.92 19.02 -2.43
N ASN A 146 15.13 19.00 -1.11
CA ASN A 146 14.10 19.13 -0.09
C ASN A 146 12.90 18.18 -0.30
N CYS A 147 13.17 16.93 -0.73
CA CYS A 147 12.10 16.02 -1.15
C CYS A 147 11.10 15.72 -0.03
N VAL A 148 11.56 15.72 1.22
CA VAL A 148 10.75 15.50 2.43
C VAL A 148 9.66 16.57 2.60
N ALA A 149 9.86 17.80 2.10
CA ALA A 149 8.86 18.86 2.22
C ALA A 149 7.56 18.54 1.47
N CYS A 150 7.64 17.74 0.41
CA CYS A 150 6.47 17.30 -0.36
C CYS A 150 6.13 15.83 -0.14
N HIS A 151 7.13 14.95 -0.03
CA HIS A 151 6.92 13.51 0.14
C HIS A 151 6.81 13.07 1.60
N GLY A 152 6.68 14.02 2.53
CA GLY A 152 6.48 13.76 3.95
C GLY A 152 7.71 13.18 4.66
N SER A 153 7.55 12.99 5.97
CA SER A 153 8.59 12.40 6.84
C SER A 153 9.03 11.04 6.29
N GLN A 154 10.35 10.84 6.24
CA GLN A 154 10.96 9.61 5.73
C GLN A 154 10.55 9.24 4.31
N LEU A 155 9.98 10.18 3.55
CA LEU A 155 9.55 9.99 2.16
C LEU A 155 8.43 8.93 2.06
N MET A 156 7.56 8.89 3.06
CA MET A 156 6.41 7.98 3.17
C MET A 156 5.17 8.44 2.41
N GLY A 157 5.19 9.65 1.87
CA GLY A 157 4.08 10.25 1.15
C GLY A 157 2.92 10.66 2.05
N HIS A 158 2.00 11.42 1.47
CA HIS A 158 0.70 11.77 2.03
C HIS A 158 -0.19 12.32 0.90
N ASP A 159 -1.51 12.21 1.03
CA ASP A 159 -2.46 12.70 0.02
C ASP A 159 -2.11 12.26 -1.41
N GLN A 160 -1.78 13.22 -2.29
CA GLN A 160 -1.37 13.02 -3.68
C GLN A 160 0.16 12.86 -3.85
N PHE A 161 0.94 13.04 -2.79
CA PHE A 161 2.39 12.86 -2.82
C PHE A 161 2.74 11.40 -2.50
N PRO A 162 3.38 10.67 -3.41
CA PRO A 162 3.65 9.26 -3.20
C PRO A 162 4.79 9.02 -2.20
N ARG A 163 4.70 7.88 -1.51
CA ARG A 163 5.82 7.16 -0.91
C ARG A 163 6.90 6.88 -1.96
N LEU A 164 8.13 7.26 -1.62
CA LEU A 164 9.33 6.97 -2.38
C LEU A 164 10.22 5.93 -1.69
N ALA A 165 10.18 5.88 -0.34
CA ALA A 165 11.06 5.05 0.46
C ALA A 165 10.87 3.55 0.18
N GLY A 166 11.92 2.86 -0.25
CA GLY A 166 11.89 1.41 -0.49
C GLY A 166 11.15 1.02 -1.77
N GLN A 167 11.03 1.94 -2.73
CA GLN A 167 10.46 1.64 -4.04
C GLN A 167 11.48 0.93 -4.95
N GLY A 168 11.05 0.32 -6.04
CA GLY A 168 11.93 -0.29 -7.04
C GLY A 168 12.85 0.74 -7.70
N TYR A 169 14.15 0.41 -7.83
CA TYR A 169 15.15 1.30 -8.41
C TYR A 169 14.85 1.67 -9.86
N ASP A 170 14.58 0.68 -10.71
CA ASP A 170 14.30 0.90 -12.14
C ASP A 170 13.01 1.70 -12.32
N TYR A 171 11.99 1.44 -11.50
CA TYR A 171 10.77 2.23 -11.48
C TYR A 171 11.06 3.69 -11.15
N LEU A 172 11.76 3.96 -10.05
CA LEU A 172 12.10 5.32 -9.62
C LEU A 172 12.87 6.07 -10.70
N LEU A 173 13.92 5.44 -11.25
CA LEU A 173 14.73 6.03 -12.33
C LEU A 173 13.86 6.35 -13.55
N ALA A 174 13.03 5.39 -13.99
CA ALA A 174 12.11 5.61 -15.10
C ALA A 174 11.15 6.78 -14.83
N GLN A 175 10.65 6.94 -13.59
CA GLN A 175 9.77 8.06 -13.28
C GLN A 175 10.48 9.41 -13.34
N PHE A 176 11.69 9.52 -12.80
CA PHE A 176 12.50 10.74 -12.94
C PHE A 176 12.85 11.03 -14.40
N ASP A 177 13.10 10.00 -15.21
CA ASP A 177 13.35 10.13 -16.65
C ASP A 177 12.12 10.62 -17.41
N GLU A 178 10.95 10.03 -17.15
CA GLU A 178 9.69 10.42 -17.76
C GLU A 178 9.27 11.84 -17.38
N PHE A 179 9.51 12.27 -16.13
CA PHE A 179 9.24 13.64 -15.71
C PHE A 179 10.19 14.63 -16.39
N ALA A 180 11.49 14.31 -16.48
CA ALA A 180 12.47 15.19 -17.11
C ALA A 180 12.20 15.38 -18.61
N SER A 181 11.81 14.30 -19.31
CA SER A 181 11.44 14.35 -20.73
C SER A 181 10.06 14.99 -20.96
N GLY A 182 9.21 15.04 -19.93
CA GLY A 182 7.81 15.46 -20.04
C GLY A 182 6.87 14.37 -20.56
N THR A 183 7.35 13.13 -20.71
CA THR A 183 6.50 11.96 -21.03
C THR A 183 5.49 11.70 -19.90
N ARG A 184 5.89 11.97 -18.65
CA ARG A 184 5.01 11.99 -17.49
C ARG A 184 4.88 13.42 -16.98
N SER A 185 3.68 13.78 -16.56
CA SER A 185 3.39 15.07 -15.94
C SER A 185 2.51 14.88 -14.71
N GLU A 186 2.52 15.89 -13.84
CA GLU A 186 1.59 16.02 -12.72
C GLU A 186 1.13 17.50 -12.63
N PRO A 187 -0.03 17.78 -12.01
CA PRO A 187 -0.68 19.09 -12.13
C PRO A 187 0.14 20.30 -11.69
N THR A 188 1.06 20.15 -10.73
CA THR A 188 1.88 21.24 -10.20
C THR A 188 3.12 21.53 -11.05
N GLY A 189 3.53 20.58 -11.90
CA GLY A 189 4.75 20.64 -12.71
C GLY A 189 6.06 20.59 -11.93
N VAL A 190 6.01 20.52 -10.59
CA VAL A 190 7.19 20.57 -9.71
C VAL A 190 8.13 19.40 -9.99
N MET A 191 7.59 18.20 -10.20
CA MET A 191 8.42 17.03 -10.47
C MET A 191 9.14 17.12 -11.81
N LYS A 192 8.55 17.77 -12.83
CA LYS A 192 9.22 18.03 -14.10
C LYS A 192 10.39 19.00 -13.89
N SER A 193 10.15 20.14 -13.24
CA SER A 193 11.20 21.14 -12.98
C SER A 193 12.36 20.58 -12.16
N LEU A 194 12.07 19.81 -11.10
CA LEU A 194 13.10 19.15 -10.30
C LEU A 194 13.89 18.13 -11.13
N SER A 195 13.19 17.26 -11.87
CA SER A 195 13.84 16.20 -12.66
C SER A 195 14.71 16.74 -13.78
N GLN A 196 14.36 17.90 -14.36
CA GLN A 196 15.19 18.60 -15.35
C GLN A 196 16.42 19.27 -14.75
N GLY A 197 16.36 19.67 -13.47
CA GLY A 197 17.49 20.25 -12.75
C GLY A 197 18.56 19.22 -12.37
N PHE A 198 18.22 17.93 -12.35
CA PHE A 198 19.15 16.84 -12.04
C PHE A 198 19.73 16.21 -13.31
N SER A 199 21.05 15.97 -13.32
CA SER A 199 21.68 15.22 -14.41
C SER A 199 21.16 13.76 -14.45
N PRO A 200 21.33 13.03 -15.57
CA PRO A 200 21.03 11.59 -15.61
C PRO A 200 21.72 10.81 -14.48
N GLU A 201 22.96 11.16 -14.14
CA GLU A 201 23.74 10.55 -13.05
C GLU A 201 23.17 10.89 -11.68
N ASP A 202 22.66 12.11 -11.49
CA ASP A 202 21.98 12.51 -10.25
C ASP A 202 20.66 11.76 -10.07
N ARG A 203 19.88 11.58 -11.15
CA ARG A 203 18.62 10.80 -11.10
C ARG A 203 18.86 9.34 -10.74
N LYS A 204 19.94 8.73 -11.25
CA LYS A 204 20.40 7.40 -10.81
C LYS A 204 20.79 7.38 -9.33
N ALA A 205 21.50 8.41 -8.86
CA ALA A 205 21.90 8.53 -7.46
C ALA A 205 20.69 8.64 -6.53
N ILE A 206 19.75 9.53 -6.84
CA ILE A 206 18.50 9.72 -6.11
C ILE A 206 17.71 8.41 -6.08
N ALA A 207 17.49 7.76 -7.23
CA ALA A 207 16.78 6.49 -7.30
C ALA A 207 17.45 5.40 -6.46
N SER A 208 18.79 5.31 -6.48
CA SER A 208 19.57 4.35 -5.68
C SER A 208 19.35 4.55 -4.18
N TYR A 209 19.40 5.80 -3.72
CA TYR A 209 19.15 6.11 -2.31
C TYR A 209 17.71 5.77 -1.90
N LEU A 210 16.72 6.26 -2.65
CA LEU A 210 15.29 6.05 -2.35
C LEU A 210 14.92 4.56 -2.34
N ALA A 211 15.45 3.79 -3.29
CA ALA A 211 15.22 2.36 -3.38
C ALA A 211 15.79 1.58 -2.19
N ASN A 212 16.85 2.08 -1.55
CA ASN A 212 17.47 1.43 -0.39
C ASN A 212 16.86 1.82 0.96
N LEU A 213 15.96 2.80 1.00
CA LEU A 213 15.29 3.20 2.25
C LEU A 213 14.41 2.08 2.81
N ASP A 214 14.42 1.93 4.14
CA ASP A 214 13.53 1.02 4.84
C ASP A 214 12.29 1.78 5.31
N PRO A 215 11.09 1.53 4.74
CA PRO A 215 9.87 2.24 5.11
C PRO A 215 9.38 1.93 6.53
N LYS A 216 10.04 1.03 7.27
CA LYS A 216 9.71 0.69 8.67
C LYS A 216 10.67 1.30 9.70
N LYS A 217 11.82 1.83 9.29
CA LYS A 217 12.82 2.34 10.24
C LYS A 217 12.61 3.82 10.48
N ASN A 218 12.38 4.18 11.74
CA ASN A 218 12.43 5.56 12.27
C ASN A 218 13.87 6.07 12.32
#